data_AF-A0A4U8SBU2-F1
#
_entry.id   AF-A0A4U8SBU2-F1
#
_cell.length_a   1.000
_cell.length_b   1.000
_cell.length_c   1.000
_cell.angle_alpha   90.00
_cell.angle_beta   90.00
_cell.angle_gamma   90.00
#
_symmetry.space_group_name_H-M   'P 1'
#
loop_
_entity.id
_entity.type
_entity.pdbx_description
1 polymer ?
#
loop_
_entity_poly.entity_id
_entity_poly.type
_entity_poly.pdbx_seq_one_letter_code
_entity_poly.pdbx_strand_id
1 'polypeptide(L)'
;MSVENLVLALDDEYKAYSFYTLASPLGGIFVNLQNAEAAHINALTYHLQRLNAEIPNNPYLNTIVLPNTLQGVLQTALMQENENIALYNNLIANEQDAEIIDVFYRLQAASFNNHIPALQNVIMQEQAKNTENVMEMLNNGKAILEETGEMVARLQQGNLSQDQLEGFLNKLNYSLVGGVIAGAFGVIIFNELLSQNKE
;
A
#
# COMPACT_ATOMS: atom_id res chain seq x y z
N MET A 1 24.06 29.15 12.64
CA MET A 1 22.66 29.28 12.19
C MET A 1 22.48 29.28 10.67
N SER A 2 23.35 28.64 9.87
CA SER A 2 22.99 28.30 8.46
C SER A 2 23.55 26.94 8.08
N VAL A 3 24.81 26.66 8.45
CA VAL A 3 25.39 25.32 8.35
C VAL A 3 24.60 24.29 9.16
N GLU A 4 24.26 24.60 10.41
CA GLU A 4 23.48 23.72 11.28
C GLU A 4 22.10 23.40 10.70
N ASN A 5 21.37 24.40 10.21
CA ASN A 5 20.06 24.22 9.58
C ASN A 5 20.15 23.37 8.30
N LEU A 6 21.17 23.61 7.46
CA LEU A 6 21.43 22.80 6.27
C LEU A 6 21.79 21.34 6.62
N VAL A 7 22.55 21.12 7.69
CA VAL A 7 22.88 19.77 8.17
C VAL A 7 21.64 19.05 8.70
N LEU A 8 20.77 19.75 9.43
CA LEU A 8 19.49 19.20 9.90
C LEU A 8 18.58 18.83 8.74
N ALA A 9 18.46 19.70 7.73
CA ALA A 9 17.71 19.39 6.51
C ALA A 9 18.31 18.17 5.79
N LEU A 10 19.64 18.15 5.62
CA LEU A 10 20.32 17.08 4.91
C LEU A 10 20.17 15.72 5.59
N ASP A 11 20.19 15.67 6.92
CA ASP A 11 19.95 14.45 7.70
C ASP A 11 18.55 13.89 7.44
N ASP A 12 17.52 14.75 7.40
CA ASP A 12 16.14 14.33 7.10
C ASP A 12 16.00 13.85 5.64
N GLU A 13 16.60 14.55 4.67
CA GLU A 13 16.61 14.10 3.26
C GLU A 13 17.36 12.78 3.09
N TYR A 14 18.43 12.54 3.86
CA TYR A 14 19.11 11.24 3.88
C TYR A 14 18.25 10.12 4.43
N LYS A 15 17.47 10.38 5.48
CA LYS A 15 16.50 9.43 6.03
C LYS A 15 15.44 9.09 4.99
N ALA A 16 14.84 10.09 4.34
CA ALA A 16 13.83 9.92 3.30
C ALA A 16 14.39 9.15 2.08
N TYR A 17 15.54 9.57 1.55
CA TYR A 17 16.22 8.89 0.43
C TYR A 17 16.49 7.41 0.74
N SER A 18 16.98 7.12 1.94
CA SER A 18 17.30 5.75 2.36
C SER A 18 16.02 4.90 2.51
N PHE A 19 14.94 5.49 3.05
CA PHE A 19 13.65 4.83 3.15
C PHE A 19 13.10 4.48 1.76
N TYR A 20 13.10 5.45 0.83
CA TYR A 20 12.59 5.23 -0.53
C TYR A 20 13.46 4.31 -1.37
N THR A 21 14.77 4.29 -1.14
CA THR A 21 15.68 3.30 -1.76
C THR A 21 15.24 1.88 -1.42
N LEU A 22 14.95 1.60 -0.14
CA LEU A 22 14.47 0.28 0.29
C LEU A 22 13.05 0.00 -0.21
N ALA A 23 12.18 1.01 -0.27
CA ALA A 23 10.80 0.86 -0.72
C ALA A 23 10.65 0.78 -2.25
N SER A 24 11.69 1.14 -3.01
CA SER A 24 11.68 1.16 -4.48
C SER A 24 11.14 -0.12 -5.16
N PRO A 25 11.39 -1.35 -4.67
CA PRO A 25 10.85 -2.55 -5.29
C PRO A 25 9.33 -2.71 -5.11
N LEU A 26 8.71 -1.97 -4.19
CA LEU A 26 7.29 -2.06 -3.86
C LEU A 26 6.41 -1.23 -4.81
N GLY A 27 6.99 -0.33 -5.60
CA GLY A 27 6.23 0.43 -6.59
C GLY A 27 6.96 1.66 -7.14
N GLY A 28 6.58 2.06 -8.36
CA GLY A 28 7.19 3.20 -9.06
C GLY A 28 7.08 4.54 -8.35
N ILE A 29 6.08 4.72 -7.46
CA ILE A 29 5.97 5.92 -6.63
C ILE A 29 7.21 6.12 -5.76
N PHE A 30 7.76 5.05 -5.17
CA PHE A 30 8.92 5.12 -4.30
C PHE A 30 10.20 5.41 -5.09
N VAL A 31 10.31 4.92 -6.33
CA VAL A 31 11.41 5.29 -7.23
C VAL A 31 11.38 6.79 -7.55
N ASN A 32 10.19 7.33 -7.82
CA ASN A 32 10.04 8.76 -8.10
C ASN A 32 10.40 9.63 -6.89
N LEU A 33 9.95 9.24 -5.70
CA LEU A 33 10.30 9.92 -4.44
C LEU A 33 11.79 9.82 -4.14
N GLN A 34 12.41 8.64 -4.29
CA GLN A 34 13.86 8.47 -4.15
C GLN A 34 14.65 9.44 -5.05
N ASN A 35 14.23 9.60 -6.30
CA ASN A 35 14.87 10.53 -7.22
C ASN A 35 14.67 12.00 -6.83
N ALA A 36 13.51 12.35 -6.26
CA ALA A 36 13.27 13.69 -5.72
C ALA A 36 14.19 13.97 -4.52
N GLU A 37 14.32 13.04 -3.57
CA GLU A 37 15.21 13.24 -2.42
C GLU A 37 16.69 13.31 -2.82
N ALA A 38 17.10 12.58 -3.86
CA ALA A 38 18.44 12.74 -4.41
C ALA A 38 18.68 14.17 -4.92
N ALA A 39 17.68 14.80 -5.53
CA ALA A 39 17.76 16.19 -5.96
C ALA A 39 17.78 17.16 -4.77
N HIS A 40 17.01 16.89 -3.71
CA HIS A 40 17.02 17.67 -2.48
C HIS A 40 18.40 17.63 -1.80
N ILE A 41 18.96 16.44 -1.62
CA ILE A 41 20.32 16.22 -1.10
C ILE A 41 21.35 17.04 -1.90
N ASN A 42 21.27 17.00 -3.24
CA ASN A 42 22.19 17.75 -4.09
C ASN A 42 22.06 19.27 -3.88
N ALA A 43 20.83 19.78 -3.75
CA ALA A 43 20.58 21.20 -3.50
C ALA A 43 21.16 21.65 -2.14
N LEU A 44 20.92 20.87 -1.08
CA LEU A 44 21.46 21.16 0.25
C LEU A 44 22.99 21.08 0.28
N THR A 45 23.55 20.07 -0.36
CA THR A 45 25.00 19.87 -0.49
C THR A 45 25.66 21.05 -1.21
N TYR A 46 25.03 21.58 -2.26
CA TYR A 46 25.52 22.78 -2.94
C TYR A 46 25.64 23.98 -2.00
N HIS A 47 24.63 24.23 -1.15
CA HIS A 47 24.69 25.33 -0.18
C HIS A 47 25.73 25.09 0.93
N LEU A 48 25.92 23.85 1.40
CA LEU A 48 26.99 23.50 2.35
C LEU A 48 28.38 23.76 1.75
N GLN A 49 28.59 23.37 0.49
CA GLN A 49 29.85 23.61 -0.23
C GLN A 49 30.12 25.10 -0.42
N ARG A 50 29.10 25.88 -0.79
CA ARG A 50 29.20 27.35 -0.90
C ARG A 50 29.67 27.99 0.41
N LEU A 51 29.26 27.43 1.55
CA LEU A 51 29.67 27.88 2.89
C LEU A 51 31.02 27.30 3.36
N ASN A 52 31.70 26.48 2.55
CA ASN A 52 32.89 25.70 2.93
C ASN A 52 32.67 24.83 4.17
N ALA A 53 31.45 24.31 4.36
CA ALA A 53 31.11 23.41 5.45
C ALA A 53 31.39 21.95 5.07
N GLU A 54 31.66 21.13 6.09
CA GLU A 54 31.73 19.67 5.91
C GLU A 54 30.35 19.11 5.59
N ILE A 55 30.31 18.14 4.68
CA ILE A 55 29.09 17.42 4.32
C ILE A 55 29.10 16.09 5.09
N PRO A 56 28.19 15.87 6.05
CA PRO A 56 28.13 14.62 6.78
C PRO A 56 27.77 13.46 5.85
N ASN A 57 28.28 12.26 6.16
CA ASN A 57 27.88 11.04 5.45
C ASN A 57 26.45 10.62 5.88
N ASN A 58 25.72 10.00 4.96
CA ASN A 58 24.39 9.45 5.24
C ASN A 58 24.47 8.30 6.28
N PRO A 59 23.89 8.46 7.49
CA PRO A 59 23.95 7.46 8.55
C PRO A 59 22.85 6.36 8.42
N TYR A 60 21.91 6.53 7.49
CA TYR A 60 20.73 5.67 7.35
C TYR A 60 20.90 4.51 6.35
N LEU A 61 22.06 4.44 5.69
CA LEU A 61 22.38 3.35 4.76
C LEU A 61 22.31 2.00 5.49
N ASN A 62 21.34 1.17 5.11
CA ASN A 62 21.08 -0.17 5.66
C ASN A 62 20.62 -0.21 7.14
N THR A 63 20.15 0.90 7.72
CA THR A 63 19.66 0.92 9.11
C THR A 63 18.13 0.98 9.21
N ILE A 64 17.46 1.35 8.11
CA ILE A 64 15.99 1.49 8.07
C ILE A 64 15.33 0.11 7.94
N VAL A 65 14.25 -0.07 8.72
CA VAL A 65 13.37 -1.23 8.64
C VAL A 65 12.03 -0.78 8.08
N LEU A 66 11.60 -1.38 6.96
CA LEU A 66 10.29 -1.10 6.39
C LEU A 66 9.18 -1.86 7.13
N PRO A 67 7.96 -1.29 7.19
CA PRO A 67 6.77 -2.05 7.55
C PRO A 67 6.57 -3.29 6.65
N ASN A 68 5.94 -4.33 7.19
CA ASN A 68 5.74 -5.61 6.50
C ASN A 68 4.64 -5.59 5.42
N THR A 69 3.94 -4.47 5.24
CA THR A 69 2.83 -4.34 4.29
C THR A 69 3.00 -3.08 3.45
N LEU A 70 2.58 -3.14 2.18
CA LEU A 70 2.59 -1.97 1.29
C LEU A 70 1.81 -0.79 1.90
N GLN A 71 0.64 -1.07 2.49
CA GLN A 71 -0.14 -0.04 3.18
C GLN A 71 0.64 0.58 4.34
N GLY A 72 1.35 -0.23 5.14
CA GLY A 72 2.21 0.28 6.21
C GLY A 72 3.31 1.18 5.67
N VAL A 73 4.00 0.77 4.60
CA VAL A 73 5.07 1.55 3.96
C VAL A 73 4.54 2.89 3.43
N LEU A 74 3.39 2.89 2.74
CA LEU A 74 2.75 4.11 2.23
C LEU A 74 2.35 5.07 3.36
N GLN A 75 1.81 4.56 4.47
CA GLN A 75 1.44 5.38 5.63
C GLN A 75 2.66 5.96 6.34
N THR A 76 3.72 5.16 6.50
CA THR A 76 4.99 5.65 7.06
C THR A 76 5.65 6.69 6.15
N ALA A 77 5.59 6.51 4.82
CA ALA A 77 6.04 7.53 3.87
C ALA A 77 5.25 8.83 4.04
N LEU A 78 3.92 8.77 4.04
CA LEU A 78 3.07 9.95 4.20
C LEU A 78 3.31 10.67 5.53
N MET A 79 3.51 9.93 6.62
CA MET A 79 3.87 10.50 7.92
C MET A 79 5.22 11.22 7.86
N GLN A 80 6.25 10.60 7.29
CA GLN A 80 7.58 11.20 7.15
C GLN A 80 7.56 12.46 6.29
N GLU A 81 6.78 12.50 5.20
CA GLU A 81 6.62 13.73 4.41
C GLU A 81 5.98 14.86 5.23
N ASN A 82 4.99 14.56 6.08
CA ASN A 82 4.41 15.58 6.96
C ASN A 82 5.40 16.06 8.05
N GLU A 83 6.25 15.16 8.56
CA GLU A 83 7.34 15.51 9.48
C GLU A 83 8.37 16.41 8.79
N ASN A 84 8.73 16.12 7.53
CA ASN A 84 9.62 16.93 6.70
C ASN A 84 9.05 18.35 6.48
N ILE A 85 7.74 18.48 6.19
CA ILE A 85 7.08 19.80 6.12
C ILE A 85 7.20 20.57 7.44
N ALA A 86 6.99 19.90 8.58
CA ALA A 86 7.11 20.51 9.89
C ALA A 86 8.56 20.94 10.21
N LEU A 87 9.54 20.13 9.81
CA LEU A 87 10.96 20.47 9.90
C LEU A 87 11.26 21.72 9.06
N TYR A 88 10.88 21.76 7.79
CA TYR A 88 11.13 22.93 6.94
C TYR A 88 10.44 24.19 7.46
N ASN A 89 9.22 24.08 8.00
CA ASN A 89 8.57 25.23 8.66
C ASN A 89 9.43 25.80 9.80
N ASN A 90 10.04 24.92 10.60
CA ASN A 90 10.92 25.33 11.67
C ASN A 90 12.23 25.94 11.13
N LEU A 91 12.86 25.30 10.15
CA LEU A 91 14.12 25.76 9.57
C LEU A 91 13.96 27.14 8.91
N ILE A 92 12.90 27.34 8.12
CA ILE A 92 12.57 28.61 7.48
C ILE A 92 12.38 29.72 8.52
N ALA A 93 11.68 29.44 9.63
CA ALA A 93 11.44 30.42 10.68
C ALA A 93 12.71 30.80 11.47
N ASN A 94 13.75 29.97 11.42
CA ASN A 94 14.99 30.13 12.20
C ASN A 94 16.23 30.33 11.31
N GLU A 95 16.05 30.64 10.03
CA GLU A 95 17.13 30.96 9.09
C GLU A 95 17.15 32.46 8.77
N GLN A 96 18.33 32.99 8.44
CA GLN A 96 18.52 34.40 8.07
C GLN A 96 19.07 34.56 6.65
N ASP A 97 19.77 33.56 6.12
CA ASP A 97 20.28 33.58 4.75
C ASP A 97 19.12 33.38 3.76
N ALA A 98 18.83 34.43 2.98
CA ALA A 98 17.73 34.45 2.03
C ALA A 98 17.84 33.37 0.94
N GLU A 99 19.05 33.00 0.50
CA GLU A 99 19.24 31.94 -0.49
C GLU A 99 18.92 30.56 0.12
N ILE A 100 19.22 30.38 1.42
CA ILE A 100 18.93 29.15 2.14
C ILE A 100 17.43 29.04 2.46
N ILE A 101 16.80 30.13 2.87
CA ILE A 101 15.34 30.20 3.05
C ILE A 101 14.63 29.81 1.74
N ASP A 102 15.09 30.33 0.61
CA ASP A 102 14.51 30.07 -0.70
C ASP A 102 14.65 28.60 -1.13
N VAL A 103 15.80 27.94 -0.86
CA VAL A 103 15.90 26.48 -1.11
C VAL A 103 15.00 25.68 -0.17
N PHE A 104 14.91 26.04 1.11
CA PHE A 104 14.00 25.37 2.05
C PHE A 104 12.53 25.49 1.64
N TYR A 105 12.09 26.66 1.18
CA TYR A 105 10.74 26.81 0.63
C TYR A 105 10.51 25.93 -0.60
N ARG A 106 11.50 25.79 -1.50
CA ARG A 106 11.38 24.91 -2.67
C ARG A 106 11.23 23.45 -2.28
N LEU A 107 12.04 22.96 -1.36
CA LEU A 107 12.03 21.56 -0.91
C LEU A 107 10.71 21.26 -0.18
N GLN A 108 10.30 22.14 0.73
CA GLN A 108 8.98 22.05 1.38
C GLN A 108 7.84 22.03 0.35
N ALA A 109 7.87 22.93 -0.64
CA ALA A 109 6.84 22.99 -1.66
C ALA A 109 6.82 21.73 -2.53
N ALA A 110 7.96 21.08 -2.78
CA ALA A 110 8.02 19.82 -3.50
C ALA A 110 7.35 18.69 -2.70
N SER A 111 7.64 18.58 -1.40
CA SER A 111 6.97 17.62 -0.53
C SER A 111 5.46 17.87 -0.46
N PHE A 112 5.04 19.11 -0.20
CA PHE A 112 3.63 19.47 0.00
C PHE A 112 2.79 19.33 -1.27
N ASN A 113 3.28 19.84 -2.40
CA ASN A 113 2.49 19.88 -3.63
C ASN A 113 2.61 18.62 -4.48
N ASN A 114 3.68 17.82 -4.28
CA ASN A 114 3.95 16.66 -5.13
C ASN A 114 4.01 15.35 -4.35
N HIS A 115 4.86 15.24 -3.32
CA HIS A 115 5.09 13.96 -2.63
C HIS A 115 3.83 13.50 -1.89
N ILE A 116 3.28 14.36 -1.03
CA ILE A 116 2.11 14.08 -0.21
C ILE A 116 0.89 13.71 -1.08
N PRO A 117 0.49 14.51 -2.09
CA PRO A 117 -0.63 14.15 -2.96
C PRO A 117 -0.40 12.85 -3.75
N ALA A 118 0.83 12.60 -4.21
CA ALA A 118 1.14 11.37 -4.94
C ALA A 118 0.98 10.13 -4.04
N LEU A 119 1.46 10.19 -2.78
CA LEU A 119 1.27 9.14 -1.79
C LEU A 119 -0.21 8.94 -1.45
N GLN A 120 -0.95 10.03 -1.22
CA GLN A 120 -2.39 9.97 -0.94
C GLN A 120 -3.16 9.31 -2.09
N ASN A 121 -2.84 9.66 -3.34
CA ASN A 121 -3.45 9.04 -4.51
C ASN A 121 -3.23 7.52 -4.56
N VAL A 122 -2.01 7.06 -4.31
CA VAL A 122 -1.70 5.62 -4.28
C VAL A 122 -2.44 4.93 -3.13
N ILE A 123 -2.47 5.53 -1.94
CA ILE A 123 -3.22 5.00 -0.79
C ILE A 123 -4.71 4.84 -1.12
N MET A 124 -5.31 5.86 -1.72
CA MET A 124 -6.73 5.84 -2.11
C MET A 124 -7.00 4.75 -3.15
N GLN A 125 -6.12 4.57 -4.14
CA GLN A 125 -6.25 3.51 -5.14
C GLN A 125 -6.14 2.11 -4.53
N GLU A 126 -5.20 1.89 -3.61
CA GLU A 126 -5.06 0.61 -2.92
C GLU A 126 -6.29 0.28 -2.05
N GLN A 127 -6.88 1.29 -1.40
CA GLN A 127 -8.14 1.13 -0.64
C GLN A 127 -9.33 0.82 -1.55
N ALA A 128 -9.43 1.48 -2.71
CA ALA A 128 -10.48 1.23 -3.69
C ALA A 128 -10.41 -0.21 -4.23
N LYS A 129 -9.21 -0.68 -4.63
CA LYS A 129 -8.99 -2.06 -5.09
C LYS A 129 -9.38 -3.08 -4.03
N ASN A 130 -9.00 -2.86 -2.78
CA ASN A 130 -9.38 -3.75 -1.68
C ASN A 130 -10.91 -3.81 -1.49
N THR A 131 -11.60 -2.69 -1.68
CA THR A 131 -13.06 -2.62 -1.59
C THR A 131 -13.74 -3.34 -2.76
N GLU A 132 -13.24 -3.14 -3.98
CA GLU A 132 -13.72 -3.86 -5.18
C GLU A 132 -13.53 -5.37 -5.03
N ASN A 133 -12.35 -5.82 -4.58
CA ASN A 133 -12.06 -7.23 -4.32
C ASN A 133 -13.03 -7.84 -3.31
N VAL A 134 -13.32 -7.13 -2.20
CA VAL A 134 -14.28 -7.60 -1.20
C VAL A 134 -15.70 -7.67 -1.76
N MET A 135 -16.13 -6.67 -2.53
CA MET A 135 -17.46 -6.66 -3.15
C MET A 135 -17.60 -7.76 -4.20
N GLU A 136 -16.57 -8.02 -4.99
CA GLU A 136 -16.53 -9.12 -5.93
C GLU A 136 -16.63 -10.47 -5.21
N MET A 137 -15.86 -10.67 -4.13
CA MET A 137 -15.96 -11.87 -3.29
C MET A 137 -17.37 -12.07 -2.71
N LEU A 138 -18.03 -11.00 -2.23
CA LEU A 138 -19.39 -11.07 -1.70
C LEU A 138 -20.41 -11.40 -2.79
N ASN A 139 -20.30 -10.77 -3.96
CA ASN A 139 -21.19 -11.03 -5.09
C ASN A 139 -21.04 -12.47 -5.61
N ASN A 140 -19.80 -12.94 -5.75
CA ASN A 140 -19.51 -14.32 -6.14
C ASN A 140 -20.04 -15.31 -5.08
N GLY A 141 -19.86 -15.02 -3.79
CA GLY A 141 -20.41 -15.82 -2.70
C GLY A 141 -21.94 -15.91 -2.73
N LYS A 142 -22.62 -14.78 -3.01
CA LYS A 142 -24.09 -14.74 -3.14
C LYS A 142 -24.58 -15.56 -4.33
N ALA A 143 -23.97 -15.39 -5.51
CA ALA A 143 -24.32 -16.14 -6.71
C ALA A 143 -24.19 -17.66 -6.49
N ILE A 144 -23.16 -18.07 -5.76
CA ILE A 144 -22.91 -19.49 -5.47
C ILE A 144 -23.92 -20.04 -4.46
N LEU A 145 -24.37 -19.26 -3.49
CA LEU A 145 -25.44 -19.65 -2.57
C LEU A 145 -26.80 -19.81 -3.28
N GLU A 146 -27.08 -18.97 -4.27
CA GLU A 146 -28.26 -19.11 -5.12
C GLU A 146 -28.18 -20.37 -5.99
N GLU A 147 -27.05 -20.60 -6.67
CA GLU A 147 -26.80 -21.80 -7.49
C GLU A 147 -26.85 -23.09 -6.65
N THR A 148 -26.32 -23.03 -5.43
CA THR A 148 -26.44 -24.04 -4.36
C THR A 148 -27.91 -24.40 -4.10
N GLY A 149 -28.77 -23.41 -3.85
CA GLY A 149 -30.20 -23.66 -3.62
C GLY A 149 -30.88 -24.36 -4.80
N GLU A 150 -30.57 -23.95 -6.03
CA GLU A 150 -31.10 -24.58 -7.25
C GLU A 150 -30.63 -26.04 -7.40
N MET A 151 -29.35 -26.30 -7.13
CA MET A 151 -28.77 -27.64 -7.23
C MET A 151 -29.42 -28.60 -6.22
N VAL A 152 -29.73 -28.15 -4.98
CA VAL A 152 -30.50 -28.94 -4.00
C VAL A 152 -31.90 -29.23 -4.52
N ALA A 153 -32.61 -28.24 -5.06
CA ALA A 153 -33.95 -28.43 -5.58
C ALA A 153 -33.97 -29.44 -6.73
N ARG A 154 -32.96 -29.42 -7.61
CA ARG A 154 -32.81 -30.39 -8.72
C ARG A 154 -32.45 -31.79 -8.24
N LEU A 155 -31.62 -31.90 -7.20
CA LEU A 155 -31.28 -33.17 -6.55
C LEU A 155 -32.55 -33.84 -6.00
N GLN A 156 -33.37 -33.10 -5.25
CA GLN A 156 -34.64 -33.58 -4.68
C GLN A 156 -35.63 -34.05 -5.76
N GLN A 157 -35.60 -33.41 -6.93
CA GLN A 157 -36.46 -33.76 -8.07
C GLN A 157 -35.88 -34.89 -8.95
N GLY A 158 -34.67 -35.40 -8.65
CA GLY A 158 -34.00 -36.42 -9.44
C GLY A 158 -33.60 -35.96 -10.85
N ASN A 159 -33.51 -34.65 -11.09
CA ASN A 159 -33.31 -34.04 -12.41
C ASN A 159 -31.93 -33.37 -12.53
N LEU A 160 -30.91 -34.01 -11.97
CA LEU A 160 -29.54 -33.50 -11.97
C LEU A 160 -28.68 -34.29 -12.95
N SER A 161 -28.14 -33.62 -13.97
CA SER A 161 -27.17 -34.26 -14.86
C SER A 161 -25.75 -34.20 -14.29
N GLN A 162 -24.91 -35.15 -14.70
CA GLN A 162 -23.51 -35.21 -14.30
C GLN A 162 -22.75 -33.93 -14.71
N ASP A 163 -22.98 -33.42 -15.93
CA ASP A 163 -22.35 -32.19 -16.42
C ASP A 163 -22.71 -30.95 -15.60
N GLN A 164 -23.96 -30.87 -15.12
CA GLN A 164 -24.42 -29.77 -14.26
C GLN A 164 -23.76 -29.84 -12.88
N LEU A 165 -23.62 -31.04 -12.33
CA LEU A 165 -22.92 -31.28 -11.08
C LEU A 165 -21.43 -30.95 -11.19
N GLU A 166 -20.75 -31.45 -12.22
CA GLU A 166 -19.33 -31.17 -12.45
C GLU A 166 -19.06 -29.67 -12.69
N GLY A 167 -19.92 -29.00 -13.46
CA GLY A 167 -19.85 -27.56 -13.67
C GLY A 167 -19.96 -26.75 -12.37
N PHE A 168 -20.90 -27.13 -11.51
CA PHE A 168 -21.07 -26.51 -10.20
C PHE A 168 -19.90 -26.78 -9.24
N LEU A 169 -19.43 -28.04 -9.16
CA LEU A 169 -18.30 -28.43 -8.32
C LEU A 169 -17.00 -27.70 -8.73
N ASN A 170 -16.80 -27.49 -10.03
CA ASN A 170 -15.67 -26.71 -10.52
C ASN A 170 -15.75 -25.24 -10.07
N LYS A 171 -16.92 -24.61 -10.07
CA LYS A 171 -17.11 -23.24 -9.56
C LYS A 171 -16.87 -23.13 -8.05
N LEU A 172 -17.29 -24.13 -7.28
CA LEU A 172 -17.05 -24.19 -5.83
C LEU A 172 -15.55 -24.24 -5.48
N ASN A 173 -14.71 -24.85 -6.32
CA ASN A 173 -13.27 -24.90 -6.06
C ASN A 173 -12.59 -23.51 -6.16
N TYR A 174 -13.08 -22.63 -7.04
CA TYR A 174 -12.50 -21.31 -7.26
C TYR A 174 -12.98 -20.22 -6.29
N SER A 175 -14.15 -20.40 -5.64
CA SER A 175 -14.77 -19.38 -4.80
C SER A 175 -14.58 -19.56 -3.29
N LEU A 176 -13.97 -20.68 -2.87
CA LEU A 176 -14.18 -21.22 -1.53
C LEU A 176 -12.89 -21.21 -0.71
N VAL A 177 -12.53 -20.02 -0.24
CA VAL A 177 -11.76 -19.85 1.00
C VAL A 177 -12.69 -19.83 2.23
N GLY A 178 -14.01 -20.01 2.06
CA GLY A 178 -14.98 -20.08 3.16
C GLY A 178 -15.61 -21.46 3.34
N GLY A 179 -15.16 -22.24 4.34
CA GLY A 179 -15.63 -23.60 4.64
C GLY A 179 -17.12 -23.80 4.98
N VAL A 180 -17.96 -22.75 4.92
CA VAL A 180 -19.38 -22.79 5.27
C VAL A 180 -20.25 -23.39 4.14
N ILE A 181 -19.94 -23.11 2.87
CA ILE A 181 -20.78 -23.55 1.73
C ILE A 181 -20.63 -25.06 1.49
N ALA A 182 -19.40 -25.58 1.50
CA ALA A 182 -19.14 -27.01 1.33
C ALA A 182 -19.75 -27.86 2.47
N GLY A 183 -19.78 -27.34 3.70
CA GLY A 183 -20.37 -28.02 4.85
C GLY A 183 -21.88 -28.22 4.71
N ALA A 184 -22.62 -27.17 4.35
CA ALA A 184 -24.08 -27.26 4.18
C ALA A 184 -24.46 -28.17 2.99
N PHE A 185 -23.77 -28.03 1.86
CA PHE A 185 -24.02 -28.88 0.69
C PHE A 185 -23.67 -30.35 0.93
N GLY A 186 -22.53 -30.60 1.58
CA GLY A 186 -22.10 -31.95 1.93
C GLY A 186 -23.06 -32.65 2.88
N VAL A 187 -23.59 -31.94 3.89
CA VAL A 187 -24.59 -32.50 4.82
C VAL A 187 -25.89 -32.82 4.09
N ILE A 188 -26.35 -31.97 3.17
CA ILE A 188 -27.58 -32.20 2.40
C ILE A 188 -27.41 -33.41 1.47
N ILE A 189 -26.35 -33.46 0.67
CA ILE A 189 -26.06 -34.59 -0.24
C ILE A 189 -25.92 -35.89 0.57
N PHE A 190 -25.20 -35.85 1.69
CA PHE A 190 -25.02 -37.03 2.54
C PHE A 190 -26.34 -37.52 3.13
N ASN A 191 -27.22 -36.62 3.56
CA ASN A 191 -28.53 -36.96 4.10
C ASN A 191 -29.47 -37.52 3.01
N GLU A 192 -29.46 -36.96 1.81
CA GLU A 192 -30.27 -37.40 0.66
C GLU A 192 -29.85 -38.82 0.17
N LEU A 193 -28.54 -39.10 0.14
CA LEU A 193 -27.99 -40.44 -0.16
C LEU A 193 -28.37 -41.48 0.89
N LEU A 194 -28.44 -41.09 2.17
CA LEU A 194 -28.88 -41.99 3.24
C LEU A 194 -30.38 -42.26 3.20
N SER A 195 -31.20 -41.32 2.69
CA SER A 195 -32.64 -41.52 2.52
C SER A 195 -33.00 -42.35 1.29
N GLN A 196 -32.21 -42.31 0.22
CA GLN A 196 -32.43 -43.17 -0.96
C GLN A 196 -32.08 -44.65 -0.72
N ASN A 197 -31.20 -44.97 0.23
CA ASN A 197 -30.85 -46.35 0.60
C ASN A 197 -31.81 -47.01 1.61
N LYS A 198 -32.97 -46.39 1.87
CA LYS A 198 -34.00 -46.91 2.80
C LYS A 198 -35.27 -47.44 2.10
N GLU A 199 -35.27 -47.58 0.77
CA GLU A 199 -36.27 -48.39 0.04
C GLU A 199 -35.72 -49.76 -0.35
#